data_AF-A0A0T5ZQX7-F1
#
_entry.id   AF-A0A0T5ZQX7-F1
#
_cell.length_a   1.000
_cell.length_b   1.000
_cell.length_c   1.000
_cell.angle_alpha   90.00
_cell.angle_beta   90.00
_cell.angle_gamma   90.00
#
_symmetry.space_group_name_H-M   'P 1'
#
loop_
_entity.id
_entity.type
_entity.pdbx_description
1 polymer ?
#
loop_
_entity_poly.entity_id
_entity_poly.type
_entity_poly.pdbx_seq_one_letter_code
_entity_poly.pdbx_strand_id
1 'polypeptide(L)'
;MEVITLSQEEITKYQVIKDSLDRKISNNQAATLLGLSTRQIIRLKSKVRGADLRGIVHGNRGRTPKIAVAKETKEMILNLYLNTYNGFRVLGGVYPEMGSGFTKGIKP
;
A
#
# COMPACT_ATOMS: atom_id res chain seq x y z
N MET A 1 17.68 12.43 -13.19
CA MET A 1 16.35 11.87 -13.49
C MET A 1 15.73 11.45 -12.17
N GLU A 2 14.55 11.97 -11.84
CA GLU A 2 13.81 11.54 -10.66
C GLU A 2 13.02 10.26 -11.00
N VAL A 3 13.17 9.21 -10.19
CA VAL A 3 12.48 7.92 -10.41
C VAL A 3 11.33 7.79 -9.42
N ILE A 4 10.11 7.74 -9.92
CA ILE A 4 8.91 7.49 -9.10
C ILE A 4 8.54 6.03 -9.26
N THR A 5 8.53 5.29 -8.15
CA THR A 5 8.12 3.88 -8.13
C THR A 5 6.61 3.77 -7.88
N LEU A 6 5.93 3.05 -8.76
CA LEU A 6 4.48 2.82 -8.71
C LEU A 6 4.20 1.32 -8.76
N SER A 7 3.15 0.88 -8.08
CA SER A 7 2.61 -0.47 -8.32
C SER A 7 1.87 -0.51 -9.66
N GLN A 8 1.68 -1.71 -10.20
CA GLN A 8 0.90 -1.88 -11.42
C GLN A 8 -0.52 -1.30 -11.29
N GLU A 9 -1.15 -1.47 -10.13
CA GLU A 9 -2.46 -0.91 -9.81
C GLU A 9 -2.46 0.63 -9.73
N GLU A 10 -1.35 1.24 -9.31
CA GLU A 10 -1.21 2.69 -9.30
C GLU A 10 -1.01 3.22 -10.72
N ILE A 11 -0.27 2.50 -11.58
CA ILE A 11 -0.08 2.85 -12.98
C ILE A 11 -1.43 2.82 -13.72
N THR A 12 -2.19 1.74 -13.61
CA THR A 12 -3.52 1.63 -14.26
C THR A 12 -4.47 2.70 -13.76
N LYS A 13 -4.47 2.97 -12.45
CA LYS A 13 -5.27 4.04 -11.85
C LYS A 13 -4.89 5.41 -12.39
N TYR A 14 -3.59 5.71 -12.54
CA TYR A 14 -3.14 6.98 -13.11
C TYR A 14 -3.62 7.13 -14.56
N GLN A 15 -3.49 6.09 -15.38
CA GLN A 15 -3.93 6.10 -16.78
C GLN A 15 -5.43 6.41 -16.90
N VAL A 16 -6.28 5.68 -16.17
CA VAL A 16 -7.74 5.91 -16.21
C VAL A 16 -8.10 7.32 -15.73
N ILE A 17 -7.43 7.83 -14.69
CA ILE A 17 -7.66 9.20 -14.22
C ILE A 17 -7.20 10.24 -15.24
N LYS A 18 -6.07 9.99 -15.92
CA LYS A 18 -5.55 10.86 -16.98
C LYS A 18 -6.47 10.90 -18.18
N ASP A 19 -6.98 9.75 -18.64
CA ASP A 19 -7.96 9.70 -19.72
C ASP A 19 -9.28 10.40 -19.35
N SER A 20 -9.66 10.36 -18.07
CA SER A 20 -10.80 11.14 -17.57
C SER A 20 -10.52 12.64 -17.49
N LEU A 21 -9.29 13.06 -17.23
CA LEU A 21 -8.86 14.47 -17.27
C LEU A 21 -8.84 14.99 -18.70
N ASP A 22 -8.34 14.18 -19.64
CA ASP A 22 -8.28 14.44 -21.08
C ASP A 22 -9.65 14.37 -21.77
N ARG A 23 -10.73 14.15 -20.99
CA ARG A 23 -12.12 14.05 -21.45
C ARG A 23 -12.39 12.90 -22.45
N LYS A 24 -11.52 11.89 -22.51
CA LYS A 24 -11.73 10.69 -23.32
C LYS A 24 -12.79 9.77 -22.71
N ILE A 25 -12.89 9.77 -21.38
CA ILE A 25 -13.89 8.99 -20.62
C ILE A 25 -14.61 9.86 -19.59
N SER A 26 -15.88 9.53 -19.32
CA SER A 26 -16.66 10.21 -18.29
C SER A 26 -16.23 9.81 -16.87
N ASN A 27 -16.57 10.61 -15.87
CA ASN A 27 -16.30 10.28 -14.47
C ASN A 27 -17.01 8.97 -14.05
N ASN A 28 -18.19 8.68 -14.61
CA ASN A 28 -18.94 7.47 -14.33
C ASN A 28 -18.26 6.24 -14.94
N GLN A 29 -17.77 6.35 -16.19
CA GLN A 29 -16.99 5.29 -16.82
C GLN A 29 -15.69 5.00 -16.05
N ALA A 30 -14.96 6.05 -15.65
CA ALA A 30 -13.76 5.90 -14.83
C ALA A 30 -14.05 5.24 -13.47
N ALA A 31 -15.18 5.58 -12.85
CA ALA A 31 -15.67 4.97 -11.61
C ALA A 31 -15.92 3.46 -11.80
N THR A 32 -16.60 3.06 -12.87
CA THR A 32 -16.83 1.66 -13.22
C THR A 32 -15.52 0.91 -13.48
N LEU A 33 -14.60 1.49 -14.26
CA LEU A 33 -13.31 0.86 -14.59
C LEU A 33 -12.43 0.60 -13.35
N LEU A 34 -12.47 1.50 -12.38
CA LEU A 34 -11.66 1.39 -11.16
C LEU A 34 -12.41 0.75 -9.98
N GLY A 35 -13.70 0.43 -10.14
CA GLY A 35 -14.54 -0.04 -9.03
C GLY A 35 -14.65 0.99 -7.89
N LEU A 36 -14.58 2.28 -8.21
CA LEU A 36 -14.61 3.38 -7.23
C LEU A 36 -15.87 4.22 -7.35
N SER A 37 -16.21 4.95 -6.30
CA SER A 37 -17.26 5.97 -6.38
C SER A 37 -16.84 7.14 -7.28
N THR A 38 -17.82 7.78 -7.93
CA THR A 38 -17.62 9.01 -8.71
C THR A 38 -16.97 10.12 -7.89
N ARG A 39 -17.31 10.22 -6.59
CA ARG A 39 -16.66 11.16 -5.65
C ARG A 39 -15.16 10.87 -5.50
N GLN A 40 -14.77 9.60 -5.39
CA GLN A 40 -13.36 9.22 -5.34
C GLN A 40 -12.63 9.56 -6.64
N ILE A 41 -13.27 9.38 -7.81
CA ILE A 41 -12.72 9.82 -9.09
C ILE A 41 -12.46 11.32 -9.09
N ILE A 42 -13.46 12.14 -8.71
CA ILE A 42 -13.30 13.60 -8.64
C ILE A 42 -12.15 13.98 -7.69
N ARG A 43 -12.05 13.33 -6.53
CA ARG A 43 -10.96 13.55 -5.56
C ARG A 43 -9.60 13.19 -6.17
N LEU A 44 -9.49 12.07 -6.86
CA LEU A 44 -8.26 11.64 -7.54
C LEU A 44 -7.87 12.59 -8.66
N LYS A 45 -8.83 13.06 -9.47
CA LYS A 45 -8.62 14.07 -10.51
C LYS A 45 -8.04 15.36 -9.92
N SER A 46 -8.57 15.82 -8.79
CA SER A 46 -8.03 17.00 -8.09
C SER A 46 -6.58 16.80 -7.64
N LYS A 47 -6.25 15.63 -7.07
CA LYS A 47 -4.88 15.30 -6.66
C LYS A 47 -3.92 15.23 -7.86
N VAL A 48 -4.31 14.55 -8.93
CA VAL A 48 -3.47 14.41 -10.13
C VAL A 48 -3.29 15.76 -10.83
N ARG A 49 -4.29 16.65 -10.81
CA ARG A 49 -4.12 18.01 -11.35
C ARG A 49 -3.05 18.83 -10.61
N GLY A 50 -2.91 18.64 -9.30
CA GLY A 50 -1.95 19.39 -8.49
C GLY A 50 -0.57 18.73 -8.36
N ALA A 51 -0.49 17.41 -8.40
CA ALA A 51 0.73 16.65 -8.09
C ALA A 51 1.07 15.55 -9.10
N ASP A 52 0.32 15.45 -10.20
CA ASP A 52 0.52 14.49 -11.28
C ASP A 52 0.63 13.04 -10.76
N LEU A 53 1.64 12.27 -11.17
CA LEU A 53 1.92 10.91 -10.70
C LEU A 53 1.99 10.81 -9.15
N ARG A 54 2.52 11.82 -8.46
CA ARG A 54 2.61 11.83 -6.99
C ARG A 54 1.23 11.87 -6.33
N GLY A 55 0.20 12.34 -7.03
CA GLY A 55 -1.18 12.35 -6.54
C GLY A 55 -1.83 10.97 -6.40
N ILE A 56 -1.28 9.96 -7.10
CA ILE A 56 -1.74 8.57 -7.06
C ILE A 56 -0.97 7.73 -6.05
N VAL A 57 0.30 8.08 -5.80
CA VAL A 57 1.17 7.38 -4.85
C VAL A 57 0.46 7.26 -3.50
N HIS A 58 0.47 6.06 -2.94
CA HIS A 58 -0.12 5.83 -1.63
C HIS A 58 0.49 6.76 -0.55
N GLY A 59 -0.36 7.54 0.13
CA GLY A 59 0.10 8.59 1.06
C GLY A 59 0.82 8.08 2.32
N ASN A 60 0.65 6.80 2.68
CA ASN A 60 1.41 6.18 3.76
C ASN A 60 2.68 5.47 3.27
N ARG A 61 2.99 5.50 1.97
CA ARG A 61 4.24 4.91 1.44
C ARG A 61 5.43 5.65 2.04
N GLY A 62 6.33 4.90 2.67
CA GLY A 62 7.52 5.44 3.34
C GLY A 62 7.26 6.10 4.70
N ARG A 63 6.01 6.11 5.19
CA ARG A 63 5.68 6.71 6.50
C ARG A 63 5.58 5.64 7.58
N THR A 64 6.32 5.81 8.67
CA THR A 64 6.09 5.06 9.91
C THR A 64 4.87 5.63 10.66
N PRO A 65 3.92 4.80 11.09
CA PRO A 65 2.80 5.28 11.88
C PRO A 65 3.29 5.74 13.27
N LYS A 66 2.64 6.74 13.85
CA LYS A 66 3.01 7.30 15.17
C LYS A 66 2.92 6.26 16.29
N ILE A 67 2.00 5.29 16.14
CA ILE A 67 1.74 4.21 17.10
C ILE A 67 2.53 2.95 16.69
N ALA A 68 3.56 3.08 15.85
CA ALA A 68 4.41 1.95 15.52
C ALA A 68 5.12 1.47 16.79
N VAL A 69 5.02 0.17 17.07
CA VAL A 69 5.86 -0.49 18.08
C VAL A 69 7.32 -0.25 17.72
N ALA A 70 8.11 0.19 18.70
CA ALA A 70 9.53 0.47 18.53
C ALA A 70 10.25 -0.76 17.99
N LYS A 71 11.25 -0.51 17.12
CA LYS A 71 12.03 -1.58 16.49
C LYS A 71 12.68 -2.49 17.56
N GLU A 72 13.22 -1.88 18.60
CA GLU A 72 13.82 -2.57 19.75
C GLU A 72 12.84 -3.53 20.43
N THR A 73 11.59 -3.10 20.63
CA THR A 73 10.55 -3.97 21.22
C THR A 73 10.23 -5.15 20.30
N LYS A 74 10.19 -4.94 18.98
CA LYS A 74 9.98 -6.05 18.03
C LYS A 74 11.14 -7.05 18.05
N GLU A 75 12.37 -6.56 18.09
CA GLU A 75 13.58 -7.40 18.17
C GLU A 75 13.63 -8.17 19.49
N MET A 76 13.27 -7.52 20.61
CA MET A 76 13.15 -8.18 21.91
C MET A 76 12.11 -9.30 21.88
N ILE A 77 10.91 -9.06 21.32
CA ILE A 77 9.86 -10.08 21.20
C ILE A 77 10.34 -11.26 20.35
N LEU A 78 10.99 -10.99 19.21
CA LEU A 78 11.55 -12.03 18.34
C LEU A 78 12.62 -12.86 19.06
N ASN A 79 13.51 -12.20 19.81
CA ASN A 79 14.56 -12.85 20.57
C ASN A 79 13.98 -13.78 21.65
N LEU A 80 13.02 -13.29 22.44
CA LEU A 80 12.34 -14.09 23.47
C LEU A 80 11.63 -15.29 22.85
N TYR A 81 10.94 -15.10 21.72
CA TYR A 81 10.26 -16.17 21.02
C TYR A 81 11.22 -17.27 20.53
N LEU A 82 12.33 -16.88 19.88
CA LEU A 82 13.27 -17.82 19.27
C LEU A 82 14.20 -18.51 20.27
N ASN A 83 14.59 -17.84 21.36
CA ASN A 83 15.64 -18.33 22.25
C ASN A 83 15.13 -18.73 23.63
N THR A 84 14.05 -18.13 24.13
CA THR A 84 13.55 -18.39 25.49
C THR A 84 12.31 -19.28 25.50
N TYR A 85 11.39 -19.06 24.56
CA TYR A 85 10.13 -19.80 24.45
C TYR A 85 10.09 -20.72 23.23
N ASN A 86 11.27 -21.13 22.73
CA ASN A 86 11.37 -22.04 21.60
C ASN A 86 10.71 -23.37 21.94
N GLY A 87 9.69 -23.76 21.18
CA GLY A 87 8.87 -24.95 21.44
C GLY A 87 7.60 -24.72 22.27
N PHE A 88 7.35 -23.51 22.78
CA PHE A 88 6.08 -23.17 23.42
C PHE A 88 4.98 -22.99 22.34
N ARG A 89 4.23 -24.06 22.05
CA ARG A 89 3.16 -24.05 21.04
C ARG A 89 1.93 -23.33 21.60
N VAL A 90 1.83 -22.02 21.39
CA VAL A 90 0.58 -21.29 21.58
C VAL A 90 -0.37 -21.75 20.48
N LEU A 91 -1.28 -22.67 20.82
CA LEU A 91 -2.28 -23.18 19.89
C LEU A 91 -3.23 -22.05 19.49
N GLY A 92 -2.93 -21.41 18.36
CA GLY A 92 -3.74 -20.33 17.79
C GLY A 92 -3.03 -19.55 16.68
N GLY A 93 -2.47 -20.25 15.69
CA GLY A 93 -1.91 -19.62 14.49
C GLY A 93 -0.70 -20.36 13.94
N VAL A 94 -0.94 -21.15 12.89
CA VAL A 94 0.01 -21.73 11.92
C VAL A 94 1.38 -21.04 11.89
N TYR A 95 2.50 -21.75 12.07
CA TYR A 95 3.76 -21.58 11.30
C TYR A 95 4.68 -22.83 11.44
N PRO A 96 4.48 -23.91 10.65
CA PRO A 96 5.41 -25.04 10.65
C PRO A 96 6.48 -24.95 9.55
N GLU A 97 6.19 -24.27 8.46
CA GLU A 97 7.06 -24.04 7.31
C GLU A 97 6.60 -22.70 6.70
N MET A 98 7.20 -22.23 5.61
CA MET A 98 6.78 -21.07 4.79
C MET A 98 7.44 -19.73 5.16
N GLY A 99 8.22 -19.09 4.29
CA GLY A 99 8.10 -19.03 2.83
C GLY A 99 7.17 -17.88 2.44
N SER A 100 7.74 -16.83 1.81
CA SER A 100 7.10 -15.76 1.02
C SER A 100 5.87 -14.98 1.54
N GLY A 101 5.35 -15.22 2.76
CA GLY A 101 4.09 -14.60 3.22
C GLY A 101 4.22 -13.33 4.06
N PHE A 102 5.36 -13.11 4.73
CA PHE A 102 5.57 -11.98 5.65
C PHE A 102 6.37 -10.82 5.02
N THR A 103 6.29 -10.64 3.70
CA THR A 103 6.85 -9.49 2.98
C THR A 103 5.80 -8.47 2.55
N LYS A 104 4.53 -8.62 2.93
CA LYS A 104 3.52 -7.56 2.75
C LYS A 104 3.60 -6.53 3.87
N GLY A 105 4.63 -5.70 3.85
CA GLY A 105 4.68 -4.51 4.72
C GLY A 105 6.05 -3.95 5.02
N ILE A 106 7.11 -4.70 4.72
CA ILE A 106 8.49 -4.21 4.75
C ILE A 106 9.05 -4.40 3.34
N LYS A 107 8.89 -3.38 2.50
CA LYS A 107 9.77 -3.21 1.33
C LYS A 107 10.88 -2.23 1.74
N PRO A 108 12.14 -2.44 1.29
CA PRO A 108 13.13 -1.37 1.27
C PRO A 108 12.62 -0.18 0.43
#